data_AF-A0A257U6D0-F1
#
_entry.id   AF-A0A257U6D0-F1
#
_cell.length_a   1.000
_cell.length_b   1.000
_cell.length_c   1.000
_cell.angle_alpha   90.00
_cell.angle_beta   90.00
_cell.angle_gamma   90.00
#
_symmetry.space_group_name_H-M   'P 1'
#
loop_
_entity.id
_entity.type
_entity.pdbx_description
1 polymer ?
#
loop_
_entity_poly.entity_id
_entity_poly.type
_entity_poly.pdbx_seq_one_letter_code
_entity_poly.pdbx_strand_id
1 'polypeptide(L)'
;MPMAAREAPRLLTGSRVPWLLFACEFAGTALLIAAGVSLVIVDFGAGSPVAAALPSAALRRALTGFGFGCVGALIAVSVLGKVSGAHINPVVTLAFWLKGAIGG
;
A
#
# COMPACT_ATOMS: atom_id res chain seq x y z
N MET A 1 28.04 10.90 -21.56
CA MET A 1 27.29 12.14 -21.28
C MET A 1 26.30 11.81 -20.15
N PRO A 2 26.60 12.07 -18.87
CA PRO A 2 25.73 11.64 -17.78
C PRO A 2 24.53 12.59 -17.67
N MET A 3 23.33 12.00 -17.74
CA MET A 3 22.04 12.67 -17.51
C MET A 3 21.99 13.22 -16.09
N ALA A 4 21.71 14.51 -15.99
CA ALA A 4 21.61 15.27 -14.74
C ALA A 4 20.66 14.62 -13.74
N ALA A 5 21.18 14.39 -12.52
CA ALA A 5 20.38 14.08 -11.36
C ALA A 5 19.37 15.22 -11.14
N ARG A 6 18.08 14.89 -11.23
CA ARG A 6 17.01 15.83 -10.87
C ARG A 6 17.14 16.12 -9.37
N GLU A 7 17.48 17.36 -9.04
CA GLU A 7 17.61 17.82 -7.66
C GLU A 7 16.28 17.65 -6.92
N ALA A 8 16.24 16.72 -5.97
CA ALA A 8 15.15 16.64 -5.01
C ALA A 8 15.22 17.89 -4.09
N PRO A 9 14.07 18.49 -3.71
CA PRO A 9 14.05 19.70 -2.90
C PRO A 9 14.89 19.57 -1.62
N ARG A 10 15.73 20.58 -1.35
CA ARG A 10 16.71 20.71 -0.23
C ARG A 10 16.17 20.46 1.20
N LEU A 11 14.87 20.25 1.39
CA LEU A 11 14.26 19.90 2.67
C LEU A 11 14.51 18.43 3.08
N LEU A 12 15.06 17.60 2.19
CA LEU A 12 15.32 16.16 2.38
C LEU A 12 16.75 15.82 2.85
N THR A 13 17.62 16.83 2.99
CA THR A 13 19.08 16.64 3.12
C THR A 13 19.63 16.74 4.55
N GLY A 14 18.78 16.68 5.58
CA GLY A 14 19.20 16.90 6.99
C GLY A 14 19.36 15.66 7.86
N SER A 15 18.72 14.53 7.54
CA SER A 15 18.76 13.32 8.36
C SER A 15 19.37 12.14 7.60
N ARG A 16 20.27 11.38 8.25
CA ARG A 16 20.79 10.10 7.71
C ARG A 16 19.67 9.08 7.45
N VAL A 17 18.53 9.25 8.10
CA VAL A 17 17.35 8.37 8.03
C VAL A 17 16.30 9.03 7.14
N PRO A 18 15.73 8.31 6.15
CA PRO A 18 14.74 8.86 5.22
C PRO A 18 13.34 8.93 5.86
N TRP A 19 13.13 9.81 6.84
CA TRP A 19 11.87 9.89 7.60
C TRP A 19 10.62 10.07 6.76
N LEU A 20 10.70 10.83 5.66
CA LEU A 20 9.58 11.03 4.76
C LEU A 20 9.14 9.71 4.09
N LEU A 21 10.08 8.85 3.69
CA LEU A 21 9.79 7.52 3.14
C LEU A 21 9.00 6.70 4.15
N PHE A 22 9.43 6.66 5.41
CA PHE A 22 8.75 5.92 6.47
C PHE A 22 7.36 6.49 6.79
N ALA A 23 7.20 7.81 6.82
CA ALA A 23 5.90 8.44 7.01
C ALA A 23 4.93 8.09 5.86
N CYS A 24 5.41 8.07 4.62
CA CYS A 24 4.61 7.67 3.46
C CYS A 24 4.26 6.17 3.48
N GLU A 25 5.20 5.28 3.85
CA GLU A 25 4.93 3.84 4.05
C GLU A 25 3.87 3.62 5.14
N PHE A 26 4.01 4.31 6.27
CA PHE A 26 3.06 4.23 7.38
C PHE A 26 1.66 4.69 6.94
N ALA A 27 1.56 5.85 6.30
CA ALA A 27 0.28 6.37 5.81
C ALA A 27 -0.34 5.44 4.75
N GLY A 28 0.45 4.93 3.80
CA GLY A 28 0.00 3.98 2.80
C GLY A 28 -0.53 2.69 3.43
N THR A 29 0.18 2.13 4.40
CA THR A 29 -0.25 0.93 5.12
C THR A 29 -1.52 1.18 5.94
N ALA A 30 -1.61 2.31 6.64
CA ALA A 30 -2.80 2.68 7.40
C ALA A 30 -4.03 2.80 6.51
N LEU A 31 -3.89 3.42 5.33
CA LEU A 31 -4.97 3.52 4.34
C LEU A 31 -5.36 2.14 3.79
N LEU A 32 -4.38 1.29 3.46
CA LEU A 32 -4.64 -0.08 2.98
C LEU A 32 -5.46 -0.87 4.00
N ILE A 33 -5.06 -0.83 5.27
CA ILE A 33 -5.74 -1.55 6.35
C ILE A 33 -7.13 -0.94 6.61
N ALA A 34 -7.24 0.38 6.74
CA ALA A 34 -8.51 1.04 6.99
C ALA A 34 -9.54 0.72 5.90
N ALA A 35 -9.17 0.88 4.62
CA ALA A 35 -10.07 0.60 3.51
C ALA A 35 -10.32 -0.91 3.33
N GLY A 36 -9.26 -1.72 3.35
CA GLY A 36 -9.36 -3.16 3.15
C GLY A 36 -10.19 -3.86 4.23
N VAL A 37 -9.94 -3.56 5.50
CA VAL A 37 -10.72 -4.13 6.62
C VAL A 37 -12.16 -3.61 6.57
N SER A 38 -12.39 -2.35 6.19
CA SER A 38 -13.76 -1.84 5.98
C SER A 38 -14.51 -2.63 4.92
N LEU A 39 -13.85 -2.95 3.79
CA LEU A 39 -14.43 -3.82 2.74
C LEU A 39 -14.79 -5.20 3.30
N VAL A 40 -13.89 -5.81 4.09
CA VAL A 40 -14.16 -7.11 4.74
C VAL A 40 -15.33 -7.02 5.72
N ILE A 41 -15.44 -5.95 6.50
CA ILE A 41 -16.54 -5.78 7.45
C ILE A 41 -17.87 -5.59 6.72
N VAL A 42 -17.90 -4.75 5.68
CA VAL A 42 -19.11 -4.55 4.87
C VAL A 42 -19.51 -5.83 4.16
N ASP A 43 -18.55 -6.58 3.62
CA ASP A 43 -18.83 -7.81 2.88
C ASP A 43 -19.18 -8.97 3.82
N PHE A 44 -18.41 -9.22 4.90
CA PHE A 44 -18.48 -10.42 5.75
C PHE A 44 -18.95 -10.20 7.19
N GLY A 45 -19.21 -8.97 7.61
CA GLY A 45 -19.70 -8.67 8.96
C GLY A 45 -21.06 -9.30 9.27
N ALA A 46 -21.34 -9.49 10.56
CA ALA A 46 -22.65 -9.91 11.03
C ALA A 46 -23.72 -8.89 10.59
N GLY A 47 -24.81 -9.37 10.00
CA GLY A 47 -25.85 -8.50 9.43
C GLY A 47 -25.44 -7.79 8.14
N SER A 48 -24.36 -8.23 7.46
CA SER A 48 -23.93 -7.66 6.18
C SER A 48 -25.06 -7.68 5.15
N PRO A 49 -25.37 -6.54 4.51
CA PRO A 49 -26.31 -6.51 3.39
C PRO A 49 -25.74 -7.20 2.14
N VAL A 50 -24.41 -7.26 2.01
CA VAL A 50 -23.73 -7.93 0.87
C VAL A 50 -23.95 -9.43 0.93
N ALA A 51 -23.94 -10.02 2.13
CA ALA A 51 -24.23 -11.46 2.29
C ALA A 51 -25.64 -11.83 1.82
N ALA A 52 -26.62 -10.94 1.99
CA ALA A 52 -27.99 -11.14 1.52
C ALA A 52 -28.11 -10.93 0.00
N ALA A 53 -27.45 -9.91 -0.55
CA ALA A 53 -27.47 -9.61 -1.98
C ALA A 53 -26.63 -10.59 -2.82
N LEU A 54 -25.58 -11.16 -2.24
CA LEU A 54 -24.60 -12.01 -2.92
C LEU A 54 -24.29 -13.28 -2.11
N PRO A 55 -25.14 -14.32 -2.16
CA PRO A 55 -24.98 -15.50 -1.31
C PRO A 55 -23.70 -16.32 -1.56
N SER A 56 -23.11 -16.19 -2.76
CA SER A 56 -21.88 -16.91 -3.11
C SER A 56 -20.67 -16.39 -2.35
N ALA A 57 -20.19 -17.18 -1.38
CA ALA A 57 -18.98 -16.86 -0.62
C ALA A 57 -17.71 -16.75 -1.50
N ALA A 58 -17.65 -17.51 -2.60
CA ALA A 58 -16.54 -17.44 -3.53
C ALA A 58 -16.49 -16.09 -4.25
N LEU A 59 -17.64 -15.61 -4.72
CA LEU A 59 -17.73 -14.33 -5.42
C LEU A 59 -17.48 -13.14 -4.48
N ARG A 60 -17.92 -13.24 -3.22
CA ARG A 60 -17.61 -12.25 -2.18
C ARG A 60 -16.10 -12.18 -1.88
N ARG A 61 -15.43 -13.32 -1.76
CA ARG A 61 -13.96 -13.35 -1.62
C ARG A 61 -13.26 -12.73 -2.83
N ALA A 62 -13.75 -13.01 -4.04
CA ALA A 62 -13.21 -12.40 -5.26
C ALA A 62 -13.42 -10.88 -5.27
N LEU A 63 -14.61 -10.40 -4.89
CA LEU A 63 -14.94 -8.98 -4.78
C LEU A 63 -14.07 -8.27 -3.74
N THR A 64 -13.95 -8.84 -2.54
CA THR A 64 -13.10 -8.30 -1.48
C THR A 64 -11.63 -8.30 -1.88
N GLY A 65 -11.13 -9.38 -2.49
CA GLY A 65 -9.76 -9.47 -3.00
C GLY A 65 -9.48 -8.44 -4.09
N PHE A 66 -10.43 -8.25 -5.02
CA PHE A 66 -10.35 -7.20 -6.04
C PHE A 66 -10.32 -5.80 -5.41
N GLY A 67 -11.17 -5.54 -4.43
CA GLY A 67 -11.19 -4.27 -3.68
C GLY A 67 -9.86 -3.98 -2.98
N PHE A 68 -9.29 -4.96 -2.28
CA PHE A 68 -7.94 -4.86 -1.69
C PHE A 68 -6.88 -4.55 -2.75
N GLY A 69 -6.91 -5.26 -3.87
CA GLY A 69 -5.99 -5.04 -5.00
C GLY A 69 -6.10 -3.63 -5.56
N CYS A 70 -7.32 -3.12 -5.76
CA CYS A 70 -7.56 -1.75 -6.23
C CYS A 70 -7.04 -0.70 -5.24
N VAL A 71 -7.31 -0.86 -3.94
CA VAL A 71 -6.79 0.05 -2.91
C VAL A 71 -5.26 0.07 -2.92
N GLY A 72 -4.62 -1.10 -2.93
CA GLY A 72 -3.16 -1.21 -3.02
C GLY A 72 -2.60 -0.55 -4.28
N ALA A 73 -3.22 -0.79 -5.44
CA ALA A 73 -2.82 -0.18 -6.71
C ALA A 73 -2.96 1.36 -6.69
N LEU A 74 -4.05 1.88 -6.13
CA LEU A 74 -4.26 3.32 -5.96
C LEU A 74 -3.19 3.95 -5.05
N ILE A 75 -2.84 3.28 -3.94
CA ILE A 75 -1.75 3.71 -3.06
C ILE A 75 -0.41 3.71 -3.83
N ALA A 76 -0.13 2.66 -4.60
CA ALA A 76 1.11 2.55 -5.37
C ALA A 76 1.30 3.69 -6.38
N VAL A 77 0.24 4.14 -7.06
CA VAL A 77 0.32 5.26 -8.03
C VAL A 77 0.18 6.65 -7.38
N SER A 78 -0.17 6.71 -6.10
CA SER A 78 -0.30 7.96 -5.33
C SER A 78 1.05 8.59 -5.02
N VAL A 79 1.04 9.81 -4.44
CA VAL A 79 2.26 10.45 -3.93
C VAL A 79 2.92 9.63 -2.83
N LEU A 80 2.14 8.98 -1.96
CA LEU A 80 2.66 8.14 -0.89
C LEU A 80 3.50 7.00 -1.47
N GLY A 81 2.94 6.27 -2.43
CA GLY A 81 3.64 5.14 -3.07
C GLY A 81 4.84 5.57 -3.90
N LYS A 82 4.75 6.69 -4.63
CA LYS A 82 5.88 7.23 -5.41
C LYS A 82 7.06 7.65 -4.54
N VAL A 83 6.80 8.14 -3.32
CA VAL A 83 7.84 8.54 -2.36
C VAL A 83 8.39 7.34 -1.60
N SER A 84 7.54 6.38 -1.24
CA SER A 84 7.91 5.30 -0.32
C SER A 84 8.38 4.00 -1.01
N GLY A 85 8.02 3.80 -2.27
CA GLY A 85 8.14 2.51 -2.97
C GLY A 85 6.90 1.62 -2.84
N ALA A 86 5.90 2.04 -2.05
CA ALA A 86 4.64 1.31 -1.81
C ALA A 86 4.82 -0.16 -1.46
N HIS A 87 5.76 -0.49 -0.55
CA HIS A 87 5.85 -1.86 -0.07
C HIS A 87 4.61 -2.23 0.72
N ILE A 88 4.16 -1.34 1.63
CA ILE A 88 2.94 -1.41 2.46
C ILE A 88 2.70 -2.78 3.11
N ASN A 89 3.78 -3.55 3.25
CA ASN A 89 3.79 -4.95 3.64
C ASN A 89 5.25 -5.37 3.95
N PRO A 90 5.53 -5.91 5.15
CA PRO A 90 6.86 -6.38 5.52
C PRO A 90 7.44 -7.46 4.60
N VAL A 91 6.61 -8.35 4.04
CA VAL A 91 7.03 -9.42 3.12
C VAL A 91 7.49 -8.84 1.78
N VAL A 92 6.84 -7.76 1.32
CA VAL A 92 7.26 -7.06 0.11
C VAL A 92 8.60 -6.36 0.34
N THR A 93 8.73 -5.63 1.46
CA THR A 93 10.02 -5.03 1.86
C THR A 93 11.13 -6.08 1.93
N LEU A 94 10.87 -7.22 2.58
CA LEU A 94 11.81 -8.33 2.67
C LEU A 94 12.19 -8.89 1.30
N ALA A 95 11.22 -9.06 0.40
CA ALA A 95 11.47 -9.54 -0.96
C ALA A 95 12.39 -8.59 -1.74
N PHE A 96 12.20 -7.27 -1.60
CA PHE A 96 13.08 -6.28 -2.23
C PHE A 96 14.48 -6.27 -1.61
N TRP A 97 14.58 -6.45 -0.29
CA TRP A 97 15.87 -6.58 0.39
C TRP A 97 16.65 -7.82 -0.06
N LEU A 98 15.99 -8.99 -0.12
CA LEU A 98 16.58 -10.24 -0.63
C LEU A 98 17.02 -10.13 -2.09
N LYS A 99 16.38 -9.26 -2.87
CA LYS A 99 16.76 -8.96 -4.26
C LYS A 99 17.93 -7.99 -4.38
N GLY A 100 18.40 -7.42 -3.27
CA GLY A 100 19.39 -6.33 -3.26
C GLY A 100 18.85 -5.01 -3.83
N ALA A 101 17.52 -4.85 -3.91
CA ALA A 101 16.89 -3.65 -4.46
C ALA A 101 16.81 -2.51 -3.44
N ILE A 102 16.94 -2.81 -2.14
CA ILE A 102 17.06 -1.84 -1.05
C ILE A 102 18.25 -2.21 -0.15
N GLY A 103 18.96 -1.20 0.34
CA GLY A 103 20.12 -1.37 1.22
C GLY A 103 19.73 -1.80 2.64
N GLY A 104 20.68 -2.45 3.33
CA GLY A 104 20.61 -2.74 4.78
C GLY A 104 21.15 -1.59 5.62
#